data_AF-A0A9E0U5R3-F1
#
_entry.id   AF-A0A9E0U5R3-F1
#
_cell.length_a   1.000
_cell.length_b   1.000
_cell.length_c   1.000
_cell.angle_alpha   90.00
_cell.angle_beta   90.00
_cell.angle_gamma   90.00
#
_symmetry.space_group_name_H-M   'P 1'
#
loop_
_entity.id
_entity.type
_entity.pdbx_description
1 polymer ?
#
loop_
_entity_poly.entity_id
_entity_poly.type
_entity_poly.pdbx_seq_one_letter_code
_entity_poly.pdbx_strand_id
1 'polypeptide(L)'
;RNPVKEIGWGRVLAESDNLARHWLGNFAGQCADVFHWHGETFSIPPGASRILGSPDCTNQAFVRDHHLGLQCHIEMTPEMIRRWCKAWDKETSGLDPLPPSVQTPEMMEAELATRLPQMRQLADQLYGAWIKGLRQ
;
A
#
# COMPACT_ATOMS: atom_id res chain seq x y z
N ARG A 1 0.08 8.50 -14.25
CA ARG A 1 0.21 7.03 -14.41
C ARG A 1 1.62 6.66 -14.02
N ASN A 2 1.79 5.53 -13.32
CA ASN A 2 3.13 5.01 -13.03
C ASN A 2 3.75 4.41 -14.30
N PRO A 3 5.09 4.32 -14.38
CA PRO A 3 5.77 3.69 -15.50
C PRO A 3 5.51 2.17 -15.55
N VAL A 4 5.18 1.55 -14.41
CA VAL A 4 4.87 0.13 -14.28
C VAL A 4 3.63 -0.08 -13.41
N LYS A 5 2.97 -1.24 -13.58
CA LYS A 5 1.93 -1.69 -12.64
C LYS A 5 2.56 -2.30 -11.39
N GLU A 6 1.96 -2.09 -10.23
CA GLU A 6 2.28 -2.80 -9.00
C GLU A 6 1.11 -3.75 -8.68
N ILE A 7 1.34 -5.06 -8.71
CA ILE A 7 0.33 -6.11 -8.47
C ILE A 7 0.92 -7.15 -7.51
N GLY A 8 0.28 -7.32 -6.35
CA GLY A 8 0.69 -8.25 -5.31
C GLY A 8 1.38 -7.56 -4.14
N TRP A 9 2.18 -8.31 -3.39
CA TRP A 9 2.91 -7.79 -2.24
C TRP A 9 4.07 -6.89 -2.66
N GLY A 10 4.19 -5.74 -2.01
CA GLY A 10 5.27 -4.79 -2.24
C GLY A 10 5.74 -4.12 -0.95
N ARG A 11 6.95 -3.56 -1.02
CA ARG A 11 7.54 -2.81 0.09
C ARG A 11 7.43 -1.33 -0.16
N VAL A 12 6.92 -0.63 0.85
CA VAL A 12 6.89 0.84 0.89
C VAL A 12 7.84 1.34 1.97
N LEU A 13 8.45 2.49 1.69
CA LEU A 13 9.26 3.23 2.64
C LEU A 13 8.42 4.33 3.28
N ALA A 14 8.40 4.33 4.61
CA ALA A 14 7.77 5.39 5.37
C ALA A 14 8.66 6.61 5.52
N GLU A 15 8.04 7.78 5.43
CA GLU A 15 8.68 9.02 5.87
C GLU A 15 9.01 8.98 7.36
N SER A 16 9.95 9.82 7.77
CA SER A 16 10.50 9.83 9.13
C SER A 16 10.19 11.11 9.92
N ASP A 17 9.42 12.03 9.35
CA ASP A 17 9.06 13.28 10.00
C ASP A 17 8.01 13.10 11.11
N ASN A 18 7.69 14.18 11.82
CA ASN A 18 6.74 14.13 12.94
C ASN A 18 5.32 13.75 12.52
N LEU A 19 4.91 14.11 11.31
CA LEU A 19 3.59 13.74 10.79
C LEU A 19 3.55 12.24 10.51
N ALA A 20 4.57 11.71 9.86
CA ALA A 20 4.72 10.29 9.63
C ALA A 20 4.77 9.51 10.95
N ARG A 21 5.50 9.96 11.97
CA ARG A 21 5.49 9.35 13.31
C ARG A 21 4.11 9.34 13.95
N HIS A 22 3.32 10.41 13.77
CA HIS A 22 1.96 10.46 14.30
C HIS A 22 1.05 9.41 13.64
N TRP A 23 1.09 9.29 12.32
CA TRP A 23 0.22 8.39 11.57
C TRP A 23 0.70 6.94 11.56
N LEU A 24 2.00 6.72 11.43
CA LEU A 24 2.64 5.42 11.21
C LEU A 24 3.31 4.84 12.46
N GLY A 25 3.42 5.61 13.56
CA GLY A 25 4.03 5.13 14.80
C GLY A 25 5.44 4.58 14.60
N ASN A 26 5.66 3.33 15.01
CA ASN A 26 6.95 2.64 14.90
C ASN A 26 7.36 2.32 13.45
N PHE A 27 6.44 2.43 12.48
CA PHE A 27 6.76 2.25 11.07
C PHE A 27 7.42 3.48 10.45
N ALA A 28 7.39 4.65 11.11
CA ALA A 28 8.01 5.86 10.57
C ALA A 28 9.53 5.67 10.36
N GLY A 29 10.00 5.99 9.15
CA GLY A 29 11.38 5.77 8.71
C GLY A 29 11.76 4.30 8.45
N GLN A 30 10.79 3.38 8.48
CA GLN A 30 11.01 1.95 8.22
C GLN A 30 10.34 1.51 6.92
N CYS A 31 10.75 0.33 6.43
CA CYS A 31 10.02 -0.34 5.36
C CYS A 31 8.81 -1.09 5.95
N ALA A 32 7.70 -1.10 5.22
CA ALA A 32 6.52 -1.89 5.54
C ALA A 32 6.04 -2.67 4.30
N ASP A 33 5.47 -3.85 4.56
CA ASP A 33 4.84 -4.67 3.53
C ASP A 33 3.37 -4.26 3.37
N VAL A 34 2.95 -4.01 2.13
CA VAL A 34 1.57 -3.67 1.75
C VAL A 34 1.17 -4.46 0.50
N PHE A 35 -0.12 -4.40 0.16
CA PHE A 35 -0.62 -5.03 -1.05
C PHE A 35 -0.91 -3.98 -2.13
N HIS A 36 -0.54 -4.25 -3.38
CA HIS A 36 -0.76 -3.38 -4.53
C HIS A 36 -1.64 -4.05 -5.56
N TRP A 37 -2.45 -3.24 -6.24
CA TRP A 37 -3.24 -3.65 -7.40
C TRP A 37 -3.60 -2.44 -8.26
N HIS A 38 -2.59 -1.77 -8.82
CA HIS A 38 -2.79 -0.53 -9.58
C HIS A 38 -1.73 -0.31 -10.68
N GLY A 39 -2.06 0.52 -11.67
CA GLY A 39 -1.10 1.07 -12.65
C GLY A 39 -1.10 2.61 -12.71
N GLU A 40 -2.18 3.23 -12.24
CA GLU A 40 -2.27 4.66 -12.03
C GLU A 40 -1.56 5.09 -10.74
N THR A 41 -1.42 6.41 -10.59
CA THR A 41 -0.97 7.09 -9.37
C THR A 41 -1.64 8.45 -9.29
N PHE A 42 -1.52 9.12 -8.14
CA PHE A 42 -2.01 10.47 -7.90
C PHE A 42 -0.87 11.45 -7.63
N SER A 43 -1.13 12.74 -7.81
CA SER A 43 -0.30 13.81 -7.25
C SER A 43 -0.69 14.09 -5.81
N ILE A 44 0.24 14.57 -4.99
CA ILE A 44 -0.05 15.02 -3.63
C ILE A 44 -0.89 16.30 -3.72
N PRO A 45 -2.11 16.33 -3.12
CA PRO A 45 -2.94 17.53 -3.14
C PRO A 45 -2.27 18.72 -2.42
N PRO A 46 -2.59 19.96 -2.78
CA PRO A 46 -2.11 21.13 -2.05
C PRO A 46 -2.46 21.06 -0.55
N GLY A 47 -1.46 21.29 0.29
CA GLY A 47 -1.60 21.21 1.76
C GLY A 47 -1.64 19.78 2.31
N ALA A 48 -1.44 18.76 1.48
CA ALA A 48 -1.22 17.40 1.93
C ALA A 48 0.29 17.10 2.02
N SER A 49 0.63 16.14 2.88
CA SER A 49 1.99 15.63 3.04
C SER A 49 2.02 14.15 2.74
N ARG A 50 2.99 13.73 1.92
CA ARG A 50 3.25 12.32 1.65
C ARG A 50 3.79 11.63 2.90
N ILE A 51 3.37 10.39 3.15
CA ILE A 51 3.84 9.59 4.29
C ILE A 51 4.39 8.20 3.90
N LEU A 52 4.04 7.67 2.73
CA LEU A 52 4.59 6.43 2.17
C LEU A 52 4.98 6.61 0.69
N GLY A 53 6.01 5.91 0.24
CA GLY A 53 6.37 5.77 -1.18
C GLY A 53 7.06 4.44 -1.48
N SER A 54 7.14 4.04 -2.75
CA SER A 54 7.93 2.89 -3.25
C SER A 54 8.85 3.34 -4.38
N PRO A 55 9.84 2.52 -4.79
CA PRO A 55 10.67 2.81 -5.97
C PRO A 55 9.86 2.99 -7.26
N ASP A 56 8.79 2.21 -7.42
CA ASP A 56 7.95 2.19 -8.63
C ASP A 56 6.75 3.16 -8.58
N CYS A 57 6.44 3.68 -7.39
CA CYS A 57 5.39 4.68 -7.17
C CYS A 57 5.79 5.62 -6.02
N THR A 58 6.19 6.85 -6.37
CA THR A 58 6.61 7.83 -5.37
C THR A 58 5.52 8.12 -4.34
N ASN A 59 4.24 8.14 -4.74
CA ASN A 59 3.12 8.56 -3.90
C ASN A 59 2.25 7.35 -3.50
N GLN A 60 2.61 6.66 -2.42
CA GLN A 60 1.83 5.51 -1.93
C GLN A 60 0.79 5.92 -0.89
N ALA A 61 1.07 6.96 -0.10
CA ALA A 61 0.10 7.51 0.86
C ALA A 61 0.37 8.97 1.17
N PHE A 62 -0.70 9.71 1.48
CA PHE A 62 -0.63 11.08 1.96
C PHE A 62 -1.65 11.35 3.07
N VAL A 63 -1.39 12.41 3.83
CA VAL A 63 -2.27 12.94 4.86
C VAL A 63 -2.57 14.40 4.57
N ARG A 64 -3.82 14.80 4.81
CA ARG A 64 -4.24 16.20 4.89
C ARG A 64 -5.22 16.36 6.05
N ASP A 65 -4.81 17.05 7.10
CA ASP A 65 -5.57 17.17 8.35
C ASP A 65 -5.97 15.78 8.90
N HIS A 66 -7.25 15.42 8.85
CA HIS A 66 -7.78 14.12 9.27
C HIS A 66 -8.03 13.14 8.12
N HIS A 67 -7.69 13.55 6.89
CA HIS A 67 -7.87 12.73 5.70
C HIS A 67 -6.61 11.93 5.40
N LEU A 68 -6.78 10.63 5.22
CA LEU A 68 -5.75 9.69 4.79
C LEU A 68 -6.07 9.23 3.36
N GLY A 69 -5.12 9.39 2.45
CA GLY A 69 -5.18 8.85 1.09
C GLY A 69 -4.18 7.72 0.92
N LEU A 70 -4.60 6.62 0.28
CA LEU A 70 -3.81 5.41 0.08
C LEU A 70 -3.89 4.97 -1.39
N GLN A 71 -2.74 4.66 -1.97
CA GLN A 71 -2.63 3.99 -3.27
C GLN A 71 -2.59 2.46 -3.11
N CYS A 72 -1.94 2.00 -2.04
CA CYS A 72 -1.88 0.60 -1.65
C CYS A 72 -3.12 0.16 -0.86
N HIS A 73 -3.29 -1.16 -0.76
CA HIS A 73 -4.36 -1.82 -0.03
C HIS A 73 -3.82 -2.42 1.26
N ILE A 74 -4.15 -1.78 2.39
CA ILE A 74 -3.77 -2.24 3.74
C ILE A 74 -4.91 -3.02 4.41
N GLU A 75 -6.10 -3.01 3.81
CA GLU A 75 -7.34 -3.62 4.29
C GLU A 75 -7.47 -5.13 3.97
N MET A 76 -6.49 -5.69 3.24
CA MET A 76 -6.65 -6.99 2.60
C MET A 76 -6.85 -8.13 3.60
N THR A 77 -7.73 -9.06 3.24
CA THR A 77 -7.88 -10.36 3.90
C THR A 77 -7.45 -11.50 2.98
N PRO A 78 -7.17 -12.71 3.51
CA PRO A 78 -6.86 -13.86 2.69
C PRO A 78 -7.93 -14.15 1.62
N GLU A 79 -9.20 -14.00 1.97
CA GLU A 79 -10.32 -14.20 1.06
C GLU A 79 -10.36 -13.14 -0.05
N MET A 80 -10.03 -11.88 0.26
CA MET A 80 -9.94 -10.80 -0.73
C MET A 80 -8.80 -11.05 -1.70
N ILE A 81 -7.61 -11.41 -1.20
CA ILE A 81 -6.44 -11.70 -2.05
C ILE A 81 -6.75 -12.86 -3.00
N ARG A 82 -7.28 -13.98 -2.50
CA ARG A 82 -7.68 -15.12 -3.34
C ARG A 82 -8.74 -14.75 -4.37
N ARG A 83 -9.66 -13.82 -4.04
CA ARG A 83 -10.64 -13.31 -5.01
C ARG A 83 -9.95 -12.49 -6.10
N TRP A 84 -8.96 -11.67 -5.75
CA TRP A 84 -8.22 -10.85 -6.72
C TRP A 84 -7.32 -11.70 -7.61
N CYS A 85 -6.73 -12.78 -7.10
CA CYS A 85 -6.02 -13.77 -7.90
C CYS A 85 -6.87 -14.29 -9.07
N LYS A 86 -8.18 -14.44 -8.90
CA LYS A 86 -9.09 -14.86 -9.99
C LYS A 86 -9.29 -13.80 -11.09
N ALA A 87 -9.01 -12.53 -10.79
CA ALA A 87 -9.07 -11.42 -11.73
C ALA A 87 -7.69 -11.06 -12.32
N TRP A 88 -6.63 -11.78 -11.92
CA TRP A 88 -5.25 -11.46 -12.25
C TRP A 88 -4.98 -11.40 -13.76
N ASP A 89 -5.44 -12.40 -14.53
CA ASP A 89 -5.21 -12.47 -15.98
C ASP A 89 -5.70 -11.22 -16.72
N LYS A 90 -6.81 -10.63 -16.27
CA LYS A 90 -7.36 -9.41 -16.86
C LYS A 90 -6.43 -8.21 -16.62
N GLU A 91 -5.79 -8.16 -15.46
CA GLU A 91 -4.93 -7.05 -15.06
C GLU A 91 -3.52 -7.16 -15.63
N THR A 92 -3.07 -8.37 -15.92
CA THR A 92 -1.74 -8.65 -16.49
C THR A 92 -1.75 -8.91 -17.98
N SER A 93 -2.92 -8.94 -18.62
CA SER A 93 -3.05 -9.06 -20.08
C SER A 93 -2.17 -8.05 -20.81
N GLY A 94 -1.26 -8.54 -21.65
CA GLY A 94 -0.32 -7.73 -22.42
C GLY A 94 0.98 -7.38 -21.69
N LEU A 95 1.19 -7.90 -20.49
CA LEU A 95 2.46 -7.81 -19.76
C LEU A 95 3.25 -9.12 -19.96
N ASP A 96 3.94 -9.24 -21.09
CA ASP A 96 4.89 -10.34 -21.35
C ASP A 96 6.23 -9.77 -21.88
N PRO A 97 7.34 -9.89 -21.13
CA PRO A 97 7.43 -10.54 -19.82
C PRO A 97 6.75 -9.73 -18.70
N LEU A 98 6.39 -10.42 -17.61
CA LEU A 98 5.87 -9.76 -16.41
C LEU A 98 6.95 -8.84 -15.80
N PRO A 99 6.63 -7.57 -15.49
CA PRO A 99 7.52 -6.69 -14.75
C PRO A 99 7.82 -7.24 -13.35
N PRO A 100 8.99 -6.92 -12.75
CA PRO A 100 9.32 -7.35 -11.38
C PRO A 100 8.32 -6.90 -10.31
N SER A 101 7.57 -5.83 -10.57
CA SER A 101 6.53 -5.27 -9.70
C SER A 101 5.18 -6.00 -9.80
N VAL A 102 5.09 -7.07 -10.60
CA VAL A 102 3.88 -7.88 -10.79
C VAL A 102 4.13 -9.32 -10.36
N GLN A 103 3.49 -9.74 -9.27
CA GLN A 103 3.54 -11.12 -8.77
C GLN A 103 2.47 -11.99 -9.44
N THR A 104 2.73 -13.30 -9.57
CA THR A 104 1.69 -14.28 -9.97
C THR A 104 0.77 -14.62 -8.78
N PRO A 105 -0.43 -15.19 -9.03
CA PRO A 105 -1.30 -15.74 -7.98
C PRO A 105 -0.58 -16.65 -6.98
N GLU A 106 0.28 -17.54 -7.46
CA GLU A 106 1.01 -18.50 -6.64
C GLU A 106 1.99 -17.79 -5.70
N MET A 107 2.69 -16.77 -6.19
CA MET A 107 3.61 -15.95 -5.38
C MET A 107 2.84 -15.19 -4.29
N MET A 108 1.72 -14.56 -4.65
CA MET A 108 0.89 -13.81 -3.70
C MET A 108 0.34 -14.70 -2.59
N GLU A 109 -0.09 -15.93 -2.93
CA GLU A 109 -0.59 -16.90 -1.95
C GLU A 109 0.54 -17.46 -1.06
N ALA A 110 1.72 -17.73 -1.63
CA ALA A 110 2.86 -18.27 -0.89
C ALA A 110 3.38 -17.30 0.19
N GLU A 111 3.32 -15.98 -0.06
CA GLU A 111 3.82 -14.96 0.86
C GLU A 111 2.79 -14.50 1.91
N LEU A 112 1.52 -14.90 1.74
CA LEU A 112 0.40 -14.42 2.53
C LEU A 112 0.59 -14.62 4.04
N ALA A 113 1.03 -15.81 4.45
CA ALA A 113 1.20 -16.14 5.87
C ALA A 113 2.24 -15.27 6.56
N THR A 114 3.26 -14.81 5.82
CA THR A 114 4.38 -14.03 6.35
C THR A 114 4.09 -12.53 6.33
N ARG A 115 3.53 -12.01 5.23
CA ARG A 115 3.37 -10.55 5.03
C ARG A 115 2.08 -9.99 5.62
N LEU A 116 0.99 -10.76 5.61
CA LEU A 116 -0.31 -10.28 6.07
C LEU A 116 -0.31 -9.80 7.54
N PRO A 117 0.33 -10.50 8.51
CA PRO A 117 0.36 -10.01 9.89
C PRO A 117 1.04 -8.65 10.03
N GLN A 118 2.13 -8.40 9.30
CA GLN A 118 2.86 -7.13 9.34
C GLN A 118 2.06 -5.99 8.72
N MET A 119 1.42 -6.25 7.56
CA MET A 119 0.54 -5.27 6.93
C MET A 119 -0.64 -4.90 7.84
N ARG A 120 -1.22 -5.89 8.55
CA ARG A 120 -2.32 -5.63 9.50
C ARG A 120 -1.88 -4.75 10.68
N GLN A 121 -0.67 -4.92 11.19
CA GLN A 121 -0.15 -4.02 12.22
C GLN A 121 -0.03 -2.57 11.73
N LEU A 122 0.40 -2.37 10.49
CA LEU A 122 0.40 -1.05 9.85
C LEU A 122 -1.03 -0.52 9.69
N ALA A 123 -1.97 -1.35 9.26
CA ALA A 123 -3.37 -0.98 9.11
C ALA A 123 -4.00 -0.54 10.44
N ASP A 124 -3.82 -1.32 11.50
CA ASP A 124 -4.31 -1.01 12.84
C ASP A 124 -3.75 0.33 13.35
N GLN A 125 -2.47 0.60 13.10
CA GLN A 125 -1.84 1.87 13.44
C GLN A 125 -2.45 3.05 12.67
N LEU A 126 -2.60 2.93 11.35
CA LEU A 126 -3.18 3.96 10.49
C LEU A 126 -4.66 4.22 10.84
N TYR A 127 -5.46 3.17 11.00
CA TYR A 127 -6.86 3.28 11.40
C TYR A 127 -7.00 3.83 12.81
N GLY A 128 -6.13 3.45 13.74
CA GLY A 128 -6.10 3.99 15.09
C GLY A 128 -5.80 5.50 15.12
N ALA A 129 -4.87 5.97 14.29
CA ALA A 129 -4.61 7.40 14.13
C ALA A 129 -5.81 8.12 13.49
N TRP A 130 -6.37 7.52 12.43
CA TRP A 130 -7.51 8.08 11.71
C TRP A 130 -8.74 8.26 12.59
N ILE A 131 -9.14 7.23 13.35
CA ILE A 131 -10.33 7.25 14.21
C ILE A 131 -10.18 8.26 15.35
N LYS A 132 -8.98 8.46 15.90
CA LYS A 132 -8.73 9.51 16.91
C LYS A 132 -8.99 10.93 16.39
N GLY A 133 -8.91 11.14 15.07
CA GLY A 133 -9.21 12.40 14.41
C GLY A 133 -10.71 12.62 14.13
N LEU A 134 -11.55 11.60 14.30
CA LEU A 134 -12.99 11.73 14.20
C LEU A 134 -13.48 12.40 15.50
N ARG A 135 -14.02 13.62 15.39
CA ARG A 135 -14.53 14.41 16.51
C ARG A 135 -15.41 13.54 17.44
N GLN A 136 -15.10 13.54 18.73
CA GLN A 136 -16.08 13.27 19.79
C GLN A 136 -16.94 14.50 20.03
#